data_AF-S8DHX7-F1
#
_entry.id   AF-S8DHX7-F1
#
_cell.length_a   1.000
_cell.length_b   1.000
_cell.length_c   1.000
_cell.angle_alpha   90.00
_cell.angle_beta   90.00
_cell.angle_gamma   90.00
#
_symmetry.space_group_name_H-M   'P 1'
#
loop_
_entity.id
_entity.type
_entity.pdbx_description
1 polymer ?
#
loop_
_entity_poly.entity_id
_entity_poly.type
_entity_poly.pdbx_seq_one_letter_code
_entity_poly.pdbx_strand_id
1 'polypeptide(L)' 'LEEGEELFRVQIGSRPPQCRLRCGDCIHCRPIQVPTNPEIANNAGAVAGGRDEDGGDSNYNPMSWKCKCGNMIFNP' A
#
# COMPACT_ATOMS: atom_id res chain seq x y z
N LEU A 1 27.08 -5.71 -26.71
CA LEU A 1 25.86 -6.46 -27.06
C LEU A 1 25.50 -7.21 -25.79
N GLU A 2 25.08 -6.49 -24.76
CA GLU A 2 23.68 -6.09 -24.50
C GLU A 2 22.75 -7.30 -24.51
N GLU A 3 22.24 -7.67 -23.33
CA GLU A 3 20.97 -8.35 -23.06
C GLU A 3 20.94 -8.62 -21.54
N GLY A 4 20.38 -7.72 -20.74
CA GLY A 4 18.93 -7.58 -20.60
C GLY A 4 18.39 -8.20 -19.30
N GLU A 5 19.23 -8.78 -18.45
CA GLU A 5 18.81 -9.27 -17.13
C GLU A 5 18.91 -8.16 -16.09
N GLU A 6 18.04 -7.16 -16.20
CA GLU A 6 17.73 -6.29 -15.07
C GLU A 6 17.15 -7.16 -13.95
N LEU A 7 18.02 -7.58 -13.03
CA LEU A 7 17.79 -7.68 -11.59
C LEU A 7 16.31 -7.58 -11.21
N PHE A 8 15.55 -8.68 -11.32
CA PHE A 8 14.37 -8.88 -10.50
C PHE A 8 14.85 -9.00 -9.05
N ARG A 9 15.20 -7.86 -8.44
CA ARG A 9 15.35 -7.75 -7.00
C ARG A 9 14.03 -8.24 -6.44
N VAL A 10 14.03 -9.44 -5.86
CA VAL A 10 12.84 -10.01 -5.22
C VAL A 10 12.45 -9.03 -4.13
N GLN A 11 11.49 -8.16 -4.45
CA GLN A 11 11.04 -7.15 -3.52
C GLN A 11 10.23 -7.89 -2.46
N ILE A 12 10.81 -8.04 -1.27
CA ILE A 12 10.12 -8.61 -0.12
C ILE A 12 8.95 -7.68 0.21
N GLY A 13 7.73 -8.18 0.06
CA GLY A 13 6.50 -7.43 0.28
C GLY A 13 5.48 -7.56 -0.85
N SER A 14 4.34 -6.91 -0.68
CA SER A 14 3.28 -6.86 -1.69
C SER A 14 3.67 -5.94 -2.86
N ARG A 15 3.25 -6.29 -4.08
CA ARG A 15 3.51 -5.47 -5.27
C ARG A 15 2.55 -4.26 -5.32
N PRO A 16 3.00 -3.08 -5.80
CA PRO A 16 2.15 -1.90 -5.91
C PRO A 16 0.97 -2.11 -6.87
N PRO A 17 -0.22 -1.59 -6.55
CA PRO A 17 -1.40 -1.70 -7.41
C PRO A 17 -1.39 -0.68 -8.55
N GLN A 18 -2.24 -0.92 -9.56
CA GLN A 18 -2.50 0.02 -10.65
C GLN A 18 -3.64 0.98 -10.28
N CYS A 19 -3.30 2.24 -10.00
CA CYS A 19 -4.27 3.21 -9.50
C CYS A 19 -5.06 3.98 -10.57
N ARG A 20 -4.74 3.82 -11.86
CA ARG A 20 -5.26 4.66 -12.96
C ARG A 20 -6.79 4.83 -12.99
N LEU A 21 -7.55 3.84 -12.52
CA LEU A 21 -9.02 3.85 -12.52
C LEU A 21 -9.63 3.97 -11.11
N ARG A 22 -8.82 4.23 -10.08
CA ARG A 22 -9.29 4.30 -8.68
C ARG A 22 -9.62 5.70 -8.20
N CYS A 23 -8.99 6.71 -8.79
CA CYS A 23 -9.21 8.10 -8.42
C CYS A 23 -10.11 8.88 -9.39
N GLY A 24 -10.89 8.20 -10.25
CA GLY A 24 -11.73 8.86 -11.27
C GLY A 24 -10.91 9.69 -12.26
N ASP A 25 -11.27 10.97 -12.42
CA ASP A 25 -10.61 11.92 -13.34
C ASP A 25 -9.31 12.53 -12.79
N CYS A 26 -8.80 12.03 -11.66
CA CYS A 26 -7.58 12.58 -11.09
C CYS A 26 -6.32 12.22 -11.89
N ILE A 27 -5.63 13.26 -12.33
CA ILE A 27 -4.40 13.17 -13.15
C ILE A 27 -3.23 12.54 -12.38
N HIS A 28 -3.10 12.80 -11.07
CA HIS A 28 -1.96 12.36 -10.26
C HIS A 28 -2.31 11.20 -9.30
N CYS A 29 -2.99 10.19 -9.82
CA CYS A 29 -3.35 9.00 -9.06
C CYS A 29 -2.21 7.97 -9.04
N ARG A 30 -1.59 7.75 -7.88
CA ARG A 30 -0.41 6.86 -7.72
C ARG A 30 -0.53 5.89 -6.54
N PRO A 31 0.11 4.72 -6.60
CA PRO A 31 0.17 3.81 -5.47
C PRO A 31 1.04 4.38 -4.34
N ILE A 32 0.61 4.15 -3.09
CA ILE A 32 1.33 4.50 -1.86
C ILE A 32 1.26 3.35 -0.86
N GLN A 33 2.31 3.14 -0.06
CA GLN A 33 2.25 2.27 1.12
C GLN A 33 1.76 3.08 2.32
N VAL A 34 0.79 2.55 3.04
CA VAL A 34 0.20 3.16 4.23
C VAL A 34 0.34 2.17 5.39
N PRO A 35 0.81 2.59 6.57
CA PRO A 35 0.82 1.75 7.76
C PRO A 35 -0.58 1.22 8.08
N THR A 36 -0.66 -0.06 8.43
CA THR A 36 -1.91 -0.73 8.79
C THR A 36 -2.10 -0.85 10.31
N ASN A 37 -1.21 -0.24 11.11
CA ASN A 37 -1.32 -0.25 12.57
C ASN A 37 -2.67 0.31 13.01
N PRO A 38 -3.42 -0.43 13.86
CA PRO A 38 -4.74 -0.03 14.31
C PRO A 38 -4.72 1.30 15.10
N GLU A 39 -3.61 1.64 15.75
CA GLU A 39 -3.47 2.90 16.50
C GLU A 39 -3.47 4.14 15.59
N ILE A 40 -2.85 4.05 14.41
CA ILE A 40 -2.73 5.16 13.45
C ILE A 40 -3.97 5.25 12.55
N ALA A 41 -4.65 4.13 12.30
CA ALA A 41 -5.76 4.02 11.34
C ALA A 41 -7.07 4.70 11.78
N ASN A 42 -7.22 5.12 13.05
CA ASN A 42 -8.44 5.75 13.57
C ASN A 42 -8.88 7.04 12.83
N ASN A 43 -8.01 7.65 12.00
CA ASN A 43 -8.33 8.86 11.23
C ASN A 43 -8.60 8.61 9.73
N ALA A 44 -8.37 7.40 9.22
CA ALA A 44 -8.57 7.10 7.80
C ALA A 44 -9.40 5.83 7.67
N GLY A 45 -10.71 5.99 7.44
CA GLY A 45 -11.67 4.90 7.27
C GLY A 45 -11.20 3.92 6.19
N ALA A 46 -10.55 2.84 6.61
CA ALA A 46 -10.10 1.77 5.74
C ALA A 46 -10.11 0.45 6.52
N VAL A 47 -11.28 -0.19 6.56
CA VAL A 47 -11.39 -1.62 6.85
C VAL A 47 -10.81 -2.39 5.66
N ALA A 48 -9.68 -3.07 5.88
CA ALA A 48 -9.19 -4.10 4.97
C ALA A 48 -8.30 -5.10 5.73
N GLY A 49 -8.95 -6.18 6.18
CA GLY A 49 -8.46 -7.56 6.13
C GLY A 49 -7.08 -7.87 6.71
N GLY A 50 -7.08 -8.34 7.95
CA GLY A 50 -5.93 -8.92 8.64
C GLY A 50 -6.17 -8.88 10.15
N ARG A 51 -7.19 -9.60 10.64
CA ARG A 51 -7.29 -9.91 12.07
C ARG A 51 -6.29 -11.02 12.35
N ASP A 52 -5.02 -10.66 12.49
CA ASP A 52 -4.13 -11.45 13.32
C ASP A 52 -4.32 -10.90 14.74
N GLU A 53 -5.32 -11.44 15.43
CA GLU A 53 -5.52 -11.29 16.88
C GLU A 53 -4.42 -12.04 17.65
N ASP A 54 -3.16 -11.76 17.33
CA ASP A 54 -2.00 -12.17 18.11
C ASP A 54 -1.15 -10.91 18.39
N GLY A 55 -1.67 -10.11 19.31
CA GLY A 55 -0.93 -8.99 19.88
C GLY A 55 0.26 -9.52 20.67
N GLY A 56 1.44 -9.52 20.05
CA GLY A 56 2.68 -9.88 20.72
C GLY A 56 3.84 -9.06 20.18
N ASP A 57 4.24 -8.02 20.93
CA ASP A 57 5.56 -7.37 21.07
C ASP A 57 6.53 -7.31 19.87
N SER A 58 6.06 -7.45 18.65
CA SER A 58 6.88 -7.29 17.46
C SER A 58 6.86 -5.82 17.07
N ASN A 59 8.04 -5.21 16.94
CA ASN A 59 8.23 -3.90 16.28
C ASN A 59 7.95 -4.01 14.76
N TYR A 60 7.07 -4.92 14.37
CA TYR A 60 6.63 -5.10 13.00
C TYR A 60 5.45 -4.17 12.76
N ASN A 61 5.69 -3.13 11.97
CA ASN A 61 4.64 -2.21 11.54
C ASN A 61 4.12 -2.67 10.16
N PRO A 62 2.97 -3.36 10.08
CA PRO A 62 2.42 -3.80 8.82
C PRO A 62 2.14 -2.60 7.91
N MET A 63 2.34 -2.80 6.61
CA MET A 63 2.03 -1.82 5.56
C MET A 63 1.07 -2.41 4.55
N SER A 64 0.20 -1.58 4.01
CA SER A 64 -0.75 -1.94 2.96
C SER A 64 -0.73 -0.93 1.83
N TRP A 65 -0.99 -1.39 0.60
CA TRP A 65 -1.09 -0.51 -0.55
C TRP A 65 -2.42 0.25 -0.58
N LYS A 66 -2.37 1.52 -0.97
CA LYS A 66 -3.51 2.37 -1.29
C LYS A 66 -3.21 3.20 -2.54
N CYS A 67 -4.23 3.85 -3.09
CA CYS A 67 -4.09 4.84 -4.16
C CYS A 67 -4.24 6.24 -3.58
N LYS A 68 -3.36 7.19 -3.97
CA LYS A 68 -3.43 8.58 -3.53
C LYS A 68 -3.58 9.54 -4.71
N CYS A 69 -4.47 10.51 -4.55
CA CYS A 69 -4.63 11.66 -5.43
C CYS A 69 -4.74 12.92 -4.56
N GLY A 70 -3.80 13.85 -4.68
CA GLY A 70 -3.74 15.03 -3.80
C GLY A 70 -3.72 14.61 -2.33
N ASN A 71 -4.75 14.97 -1.56
CA ASN A 71 -4.91 14.60 -0.15
C ASN A 71 -5.89 13.44 0.08
N MET A 72 -6.46 12.86 -0.96
CA MET A 72 -7.41 11.76 -0.88
C MET A 72 -6.70 10.41 -1.01
N ILE A 73 -7.14 9.44 -0.21
CA ILE A 73 -6.66 8.05 -0.23
C ILE A 73 -7.83 7.14 -0.61
N PHE A 74 -7.60 6.24 -1.56
CA PHE A 74 -8.56 5.31 -2.12
C PHE A 74 -8.05 3.87 -1.93
N ASN A 75 -8.99 2.93 -1.86
CA ASN A 75 -8.62 1.53 -1.90
C ASN A 75 -8.08 1.15 -3.30
N PRO A 76 -7.05 0.29 -3.37
CA PRO A 76 -6.50 -0.23 -4.61
C PRO A 76 -7.51 -0.86 -5.57
#